data_AF-A0A820CRL4-F1
#
_entry.id   AF-A0A820CRL4-F1
#
_cell.length_a   1.000
_cell.length_b   1.000
_cell.length_c   1.000
_cell.angle_alpha   90.00
_cell.angle_beta   90.00
_cell.angle_gamma   90.00
#
_symmetry.space_group_name_H-M   'P 1'
#
loop_
_entity.id
_entity.type
_entity.pdbx_description
1 polymer ?
#
loop_
_entity_poly.entity_id
_entity_poly.type
_entity_poly.pdbx_seq_one_letter_code
_entity_poly.pdbx_strand_id
1 'polypeptide(L)'
;VCIDIVTCSFGMTKIITLASSTVIINNSSFDIEVTENVCGNYEDNWKIVKANQIIPYWPRYIKEGVMCVRYLGGILSASCFSIKDKHRTLLRMNDIEHPTLLVEVTATDYDGFKINFSDYKSGDAPLLIVNSLLNQPISFCQKEDFHTQILPPQYYVYYTWNDSLKPQELILATNGDNLTIKLNPVCGIIDKEKENPIYYAIFHDGPQTVLIFSSETQIIEAVSDTSSINESMNSYIQIGLRCLGISIINDINHEDLLYISLNPTKDMWTETRNFNVKPVEYNLNKSIEDHYKKYQENFNEQQTDQKYEIDKNRF
;
A
#
# COMPACT_ATOMS: atom_id res chain seq x y z
N VAL A 1 0.41 20.64 -7.83
CA VAL A 1 0.92 21.84 -7.12
C VAL A 1 -0.09 22.14 -6.02
N CYS A 2 0.33 22.07 -4.76
CA CYS A 2 -0.52 22.53 -3.67
C CYS A 2 -0.45 24.07 -3.64
N ILE A 3 -1.61 24.71 -3.62
CA ILE A 3 -1.72 26.18 -3.58
C ILE A 3 -2.36 26.53 -2.25
N ASP A 4 -1.57 27.11 -1.35
CA ASP A 4 -2.08 27.74 -0.14
C ASP A 4 -2.08 29.26 -0.32
N ILE A 5 -3.17 29.91 0.12
CA ILE A 5 -3.37 31.34 -0.04
C ILE A 5 -3.67 31.94 1.33
N VAL A 6 -2.65 32.56 1.92
CA VAL A 6 -2.79 33.26 3.21
C VAL A 6 -2.89 34.76 2.94
N THR A 7 -3.88 35.41 3.54
CA THR A 7 -4.03 36.87 3.43
C THR A 7 -3.26 37.53 4.57
N CYS A 8 -2.33 38.44 4.24
CA CYS A 8 -1.62 39.21 5.26
C CYS A 8 -2.57 40.16 6.00
N SER A 9 -2.30 40.40 7.28
CA SER A 9 -3.07 41.31 8.14
C SER A 9 -3.15 42.75 7.60
N PHE A 10 -2.20 43.17 6.77
CA PHE A 10 -2.25 44.42 5.99
C PHE A 10 -2.98 44.22 4.64
N GLY A 11 -4.27 43.85 4.71
CA GLY A 11 -5.39 44.13 3.79
C GLY A 11 -5.30 43.93 2.27
N MET A 12 -4.13 43.86 1.63
CA MET A 12 -3.98 43.84 0.17
C MET A 12 -2.93 42.86 -0.35
N THR A 13 -2.10 42.26 0.52
CA THR A 13 -1.12 41.26 0.10
C THR A 13 -1.63 39.86 0.40
N LYS A 14 -1.77 39.04 -0.66
CA LYS A 14 -1.97 37.60 -0.53
C LYS A 14 -0.63 36.91 -0.72
N ILE A 15 -0.22 36.08 0.24
CA ILE A 15 0.90 35.16 0.09
C ILE A 15 0.33 33.90 -0.56
N ILE A 16 0.83 33.59 -1.75
CA ILE A 16 0.53 32.35 -2.45
C ILE A 16 1.72 31.42 -2.26
N THR A 17 1.55 30.37 -1.47
CA THR A 17 2.56 29.34 -1.27
C THR A 17 2.31 28.23 -2.27
N LEU A 18 3.25 28.05 -3.21
CA LEU A 18 3.26 26.94 -4.15
C LEU A 18 4.17 25.85 -3.59
N ALA A 19 3.57 24.80 -3.03
CA ALA A 19 4.32 23.66 -2.49
C ALA A 19 4.23 22.44 -3.43
N SER A 20 5.30 21.66 -3.51
CA SER A 20 5.22 20.33 -4.12
C SER A 20 4.24 19.50 -3.31
N SER A 21 3.18 18.98 -3.93
CA SER A 21 2.33 17.99 -3.28
C SER A 21 3.03 16.63 -3.15
N THR A 22 4.20 16.47 -3.79
CA THR A 22 4.97 15.24 -3.76
C THR A 22 6.32 15.46 -3.09
N VAL A 23 6.72 14.52 -2.24
CA VAL A 23 8.00 14.53 -1.54
C VAL A 23 8.69 13.19 -1.68
N ILE A 24 10.01 13.22 -1.83
CA ILE A 24 10.85 12.03 -1.80
C ILE A 24 11.61 12.01 -0.48
N ILE A 25 11.56 10.88 0.20
CA ILE A 25 12.16 10.66 1.50
C ILE A 25 13.07 9.46 1.35
N ASN A 26 14.37 9.66 1.60
CA ASN A 26 15.33 8.58 1.64
C ASN A 26 15.65 8.24 3.09
N ASN A 27 14.98 7.25 3.65
CA ASN A 27 15.30 6.65 4.96
C ASN A 27 16.20 5.42 4.82
N SER A 28 16.79 5.18 3.64
CA SER A 28 17.79 4.12 3.45
C SER A 28 19.16 4.59 3.94
N SER A 29 20.05 3.63 4.16
CA SER A 29 21.43 3.88 4.58
C SER A 29 22.31 4.45 3.46
N PHE A 30 21.80 4.55 2.23
CA PHE A 30 22.58 4.87 1.04
C PHE A 30 22.09 6.11 0.33
N ASP A 31 23.00 6.83 -0.31
CA ASP A 31 22.64 7.87 -1.26
C ASP A 31 22.03 7.23 -2.51
N ILE A 32 20.90 7.77 -2.96
CA ILE A 32 20.20 7.29 -4.16
C ILE A 32 20.12 8.39 -5.21
N GLU A 33 19.94 7.97 -6.45
CA GLU A 33 19.59 8.83 -7.57
C GLU A 33 18.23 8.41 -8.11
N VAL A 34 17.36 9.40 -8.35
CA VAL A 34 16.01 9.19 -8.87
C VAL A 34 15.78 9.98 -10.15
N THR A 35 15.03 9.40 -11.08
CA THR A 35 14.64 10.04 -12.35
C THR A 35 13.27 9.54 -12.81
N GLU A 36 12.65 10.22 -13.77
CA GLU A 36 11.43 9.74 -14.41
C GLU A 36 11.77 8.86 -15.61
N ASN A 37 10.96 7.82 -15.83
CA ASN A 37 11.01 7.06 -17.06
C ASN A 37 10.02 7.65 -18.07
N VAL A 38 10.53 8.07 -19.21
CA VAL A 38 9.77 8.64 -20.31
C VAL A 38 9.83 7.67 -21.48
N CYS A 39 8.70 7.03 -21.78
CA CYS A 39 8.56 6.14 -22.94
C CYS A 39 9.63 5.03 -23.02
N GLY A 40 10.09 4.50 -21.87
CA GLY A 40 11.11 3.46 -21.82
C GLY A 40 12.55 3.95 -21.71
N ASN A 41 12.78 5.28 -21.68
CA ASN A 41 14.10 5.88 -21.48
C ASN A 41 14.15 6.68 -20.18
N TYR A 42 15.32 6.73 -19.55
CA TYR A 42 15.58 7.61 -18.40
C TYR A 42 15.70 9.05 -18.87
N GLU A 43 15.20 10.02 -18.09
CA GLU A 43 15.71 11.38 -18.26
C GLU A 43 17.19 11.43 -17.87
N ASP A 44 17.99 12.23 -18.59
CA ASP A 44 19.39 12.49 -18.26
C ASP A 44 19.58 13.22 -16.91
N ASN A 45 18.51 13.79 -16.35
CA ASN A 45 18.54 14.61 -15.14
C ASN A 45 18.24 13.81 -13.86
N TRP A 46 19.14 12.92 -13.50
CA TRP A 46 19.11 12.22 -12.20
C TRP A 46 19.20 13.21 -11.03
N LYS A 47 18.31 13.07 -10.06
CA LYS A 47 18.34 13.84 -8.81
C LYS A 47 18.93 12.99 -7.70
N ILE A 48 19.96 13.52 -7.04
CA ILE A 48 20.57 12.89 -5.88
C ILE A 48 19.70 13.15 -4.65
N VAL A 49 19.39 12.10 -3.91
CA VAL A 49 18.73 12.15 -2.59
C VAL A 49 19.64 11.45 -1.60
N LYS A 50 20.26 12.22 -0.71
CA LYS A 50 21.19 11.70 0.29
C LYS A 50 20.49 10.81 1.32
N ALA A 51 21.23 9.90 1.95
CA ALA A 51 20.72 9.13 3.07
C ALA A 51 20.12 10.05 4.15
N ASN A 52 18.95 9.69 4.68
CA ASN A 52 18.14 10.47 5.63
C ASN A 52 17.70 11.86 5.13
N GLN A 53 17.71 12.11 3.82
CA GLN A 53 17.27 13.36 3.23
C GLN A 53 15.81 13.31 2.78
N ILE A 54 15.15 14.48 2.89
CA ILE A 54 13.84 14.74 2.32
C ILE A 54 13.99 15.84 1.28
N ILE A 55 13.46 15.61 0.07
CA ILE A 55 13.44 16.63 -0.98
C ILE A 55 12.02 16.84 -1.54
N PRO A 56 11.64 18.08 -1.88
CA PRO A 56 10.43 18.33 -2.64
C PRO A 56 10.58 17.80 -4.06
N TYR A 57 9.52 17.23 -4.62
CA TYR A 57 9.54 16.65 -5.95
C TYR A 57 8.32 17.06 -6.77
N TRP A 58 8.55 17.41 -8.03
CA TRP A 58 7.50 17.76 -8.99
C TRP A 58 7.55 16.79 -10.15
N PRO A 59 6.58 15.86 -10.25
CA PRO A 59 6.52 14.97 -11.38
C PRO A 59 6.27 15.74 -12.67
N ARG A 60 7.05 15.47 -13.73
CA ARG A 60 6.86 16.09 -15.05
C ARG A 60 5.94 15.24 -15.93
N TYR A 61 6.07 13.93 -15.83
CA TYR A 61 5.37 12.96 -16.66
C TYR A 61 4.30 12.20 -15.85
N ILE A 62 3.26 12.93 -15.43
CA ILE A 62 2.15 12.38 -14.63
C ILE A 62 1.43 11.24 -15.38
N LYS A 63 1.35 11.34 -16.72
CA LYS A 63 0.66 10.37 -17.56
C LYS A 63 1.36 9.01 -17.55
N GLU A 64 2.69 8.99 -17.59
CA GLU A 64 3.51 7.80 -17.48
C GLU A 64 3.55 7.34 -16.02
N GLY A 65 3.88 8.28 -15.11
CA GLY A 65 3.88 8.07 -13.66
C GLY A 65 4.83 6.96 -13.22
N VAL A 66 5.98 6.84 -13.88
CA VAL A 66 7.02 5.85 -13.57
C VAL A 66 8.27 6.57 -13.11
N MET A 67 8.76 6.19 -11.93
CA MET A 67 10.02 6.65 -11.37
C MET A 67 11.03 5.51 -11.40
N CYS A 68 12.29 5.83 -11.66
CA CYS A 68 13.40 4.89 -11.56
C CYS A 68 14.40 5.37 -10.52
N VAL A 69 15.01 4.41 -9.81
CA VAL A 69 15.96 4.64 -8.74
C VAL A 69 17.19 3.76 -8.91
N ARG A 70 18.36 4.30 -8.55
CA ARG A 70 19.61 3.55 -8.41
C ARG A 70 20.41 4.08 -7.23
N TYR A 71 21.38 3.32 -6.74
CA TYR A 71 22.35 3.86 -5.78
C TYR A 71 23.28 4.87 -6.45
N LEU A 72 23.71 5.89 -5.70
CA LEU A 72 24.62 6.90 -6.19
C LEU A 72 25.94 6.27 -6.65
N GLY A 73 26.36 6.54 -7.89
CA GLY A 73 27.56 5.93 -8.47
C GLY A 73 27.34 4.52 -9.03
N GLY A 74 26.12 3.98 -8.95
CA GLY A 74 25.73 2.74 -9.59
C GLY A 74 25.74 2.87 -11.11
N ILE A 75 26.66 2.14 -11.77
CA ILE A 75 26.80 2.09 -13.24
C ILE A 75 25.78 1.12 -13.85
N LEU A 76 25.25 0.21 -13.04
CA LEU A 76 24.43 -0.92 -13.44
C LEU A 76 22.95 -0.58 -13.17
N SER A 77 22.20 -0.34 -14.24
CA SER A 77 20.73 -0.33 -14.40
C SER A 77 19.85 0.03 -13.19
N ALA A 78 19.02 1.05 -13.37
CA ALA A 78 18.04 1.48 -12.37
C ALA A 78 16.80 0.58 -12.30
N SER A 79 16.16 0.55 -11.14
CA SER A 79 14.90 -0.16 -10.90
C SER A 79 13.75 0.82 -10.95
N CYS A 80 12.68 0.47 -11.69
CA CYS A 80 11.55 1.38 -11.93
C CYS A 80 10.28 0.87 -11.25
N PHE A 81 9.41 1.80 -10.86
CA PHE A 81 8.15 1.55 -10.16
C PHE A 81 7.12 2.65 -10.46
N SER A 82 5.83 2.32 -10.29
CA SER A 82 4.73 3.26 -10.48
C SER A 82 4.62 4.23 -9.30
N ILE A 83 4.35 5.51 -9.56
CA ILE A 83 4.00 6.51 -8.54
C ILE A 83 2.53 6.91 -8.58
N LYS A 84 1.71 6.23 -9.39
CA LYS A 84 0.28 6.54 -9.58
C LYS A 84 -0.60 5.98 -8.47
N ASP A 85 -0.22 4.81 -7.97
CA ASP A 85 -1.00 4.03 -7.03
C ASP A 85 -0.28 3.93 -5.69
N LYS A 86 -1.05 3.79 -4.62
CA LYS A 86 -0.48 3.50 -3.30
C LYS A 86 -0.01 2.06 -3.28
N HIS A 87 1.26 1.84 -2.97
CA HIS A 87 1.80 0.49 -2.82
C HIS A 87 3.08 0.51 -1.98
N ARG A 88 3.47 -0.69 -1.56
CA ARG A 88 4.73 -0.98 -0.90
C ARG A 88 5.39 -2.10 -1.68
N THR A 89 6.56 -1.82 -2.26
CA THR A 89 7.23 -2.72 -3.19
C THR A 89 8.71 -2.83 -2.82
N LEU A 90 9.21 -4.06 -2.71
CA LEU A 90 10.64 -4.32 -2.55
C LEU A 90 11.28 -4.37 -3.94
N LEU A 91 12.06 -3.36 -4.30
CA LEU A 91 12.74 -3.31 -5.59
C LEU A 91 13.98 -4.20 -5.56
N ARG A 92 14.14 -5.04 -6.58
CA ARG A 92 15.41 -5.70 -6.86
C ARG A 92 16.37 -4.68 -7.47
N MET A 93 17.51 -4.47 -6.83
CA MET A 93 18.55 -3.53 -7.26
C MET A 93 19.69 -4.28 -7.95
N ASN A 94 20.33 -3.64 -8.92
CA ASN A 94 21.49 -4.20 -9.63
C ASN A 94 22.81 -3.86 -8.89
N ASP A 95 22.81 -4.11 -7.59
CA ASP A 95 23.97 -3.94 -6.70
C ASP A 95 24.21 -5.25 -5.95
N ILE A 96 25.47 -5.68 -5.89
CA ILE A 96 25.82 -6.98 -5.30
C ILE A 96 25.77 -6.92 -3.77
N GLU A 97 26.16 -5.79 -3.17
CA GLU A 97 26.21 -5.60 -1.72
C GLU A 97 24.82 -5.27 -1.18
N HIS A 98 24.04 -4.52 -1.95
CA HIS A 98 22.71 -4.04 -1.57
C HIS A 98 21.67 -4.38 -2.64
N PRO A 99 21.29 -5.66 -2.79
CA PRO A 99 20.48 -6.14 -3.90
C PRO A 99 19.01 -5.73 -3.84
N THR A 100 18.60 -4.96 -2.83
CA THR A 100 17.20 -4.59 -2.61
C THR A 100 17.05 -3.20 -2.05
N LEU A 101 15.97 -2.51 -2.41
CA LEU A 101 15.56 -1.24 -1.84
C LEU A 101 14.03 -1.23 -1.67
N LEU A 102 13.52 -0.96 -0.47
CA LEU A 102 12.09 -0.89 -0.26
C LEU A 102 11.57 0.49 -0.67
N VAL A 103 10.52 0.53 -1.50
CA VAL A 103 9.78 1.76 -1.82
C VAL A 103 8.35 1.67 -1.32
N GLU A 104 7.89 2.74 -0.70
CA GLU A 104 6.51 2.93 -0.28
C GLU A 104 5.97 4.23 -0.86
N VAL A 105 4.91 4.13 -1.64
CA VAL A 105 4.20 5.26 -2.24
C VAL A 105 2.88 5.43 -1.49
N THR A 106 2.71 6.56 -0.80
CA THR A 106 1.46 6.92 -0.14
C THR A 106 0.91 8.22 -0.69
N ALA A 107 -0.41 8.38 -0.73
CA ALA A 107 -1.00 9.68 -1.10
C ALA A 107 -1.01 10.62 0.10
N THR A 108 -0.91 11.91 -0.20
CA THR A 108 -1.01 13.01 0.75
C THR A 108 -2.39 13.67 0.61
N ASP A 109 -2.80 14.43 1.63
CA ASP A 109 -4.08 15.15 1.64
C ASP A 109 -4.16 16.27 0.59
N TYR A 110 -3.04 16.60 -0.07
CA TYR A 110 -2.90 17.70 -1.01
C TYR A 110 -2.74 17.26 -2.47
N ASP A 111 -3.33 16.11 -2.83
CA ASP A 111 -3.31 15.57 -4.20
C ASP A 111 -1.88 15.40 -4.75
N GLY A 112 -1.05 14.71 -3.97
CA GLY A 112 0.30 14.30 -4.37
C GLY A 112 0.80 13.13 -3.52
N PHE A 113 2.05 12.71 -3.73
CA PHE A 113 2.55 11.45 -3.19
C PHE A 113 3.75 11.62 -2.26
N LYS A 114 3.82 10.81 -1.22
CA LYS A 114 5.02 10.62 -0.41
C LYS A 114 5.68 9.34 -0.89
N ILE A 115 6.90 9.47 -1.42
CA ILE A 115 7.70 8.35 -1.91
C ILE A 115 8.81 8.13 -0.89
N ASN A 116 8.73 7.03 -0.16
CA ASN A 116 9.63 6.70 0.94
C ASN A 116 10.51 5.50 0.54
N PHE A 117 11.83 5.71 0.54
CA PHE A 117 12.83 4.66 0.35
C PHE A 117 13.40 4.23 1.70
N SER A 118 13.60 2.94 1.89
CA SER A 118 14.21 2.41 3.13
C SER A 118 14.92 1.08 2.90
N ASP A 119 15.80 0.73 3.83
CA ASP A 119 16.51 -0.54 3.81
C ASP A 119 15.54 -1.72 3.97
N TYR A 120 15.90 -2.86 3.39
CA TYR A 120 15.16 -4.11 3.55
C TYR A 120 15.13 -4.57 5.01
N LYS A 121 13.96 -5.02 5.46
CA LYS A 121 13.74 -5.67 6.76
C LYS A 121 13.08 -7.03 6.56
N SER A 122 13.26 -7.92 7.54
CA SER A 122 12.57 -9.21 7.57
C SER A 122 11.05 -9.00 7.48
N GLY A 123 10.40 -9.71 6.56
CA GLY A 123 8.98 -9.54 6.25
C GLY A 123 8.68 -8.57 5.10
N ASP A 124 9.68 -7.87 4.55
CA ASP A 124 9.47 -6.97 3.41
C ASP A 124 9.45 -7.69 2.06
N ALA A 125 9.98 -8.92 2.03
CA ALA A 125 9.94 -9.74 0.83
C ALA A 125 8.47 -10.08 0.52
N PRO A 126 7.99 -9.83 -0.72
CA PRO A 126 6.61 -10.14 -1.09
C PRO A 126 6.22 -11.58 -0.80
N LEU A 127 7.16 -12.52 -0.94
CA LEU A 127 6.90 -13.93 -0.76
C LEU A 127 8.10 -14.69 -0.20
N LEU A 128 7.85 -15.59 0.73
CA LEU A 128 8.75 -16.67 1.10
C LEU A 128 8.28 -17.94 0.36
N ILE A 129 9.06 -18.39 -0.61
CA ILE A 129 8.76 -19.61 -1.36
C ILE A 129 9.49 -20.77 -0.71
N VAL A 130 8.76 -21.80 -0.29
CA VAL A 130 9.30 -22.98 0.40
C VAL A 130 9.01 -24.21 -0.44
N ASN A 131 10.05 -24.93 -0.84
CA ASN A 131 9.92 -26.23 -1.46
C ASN A 131 10.16 -27.33 -0.42
N SER A 132 9.10 -27.86 0.17
CA SER A 132 9.17 -28.96 1.15
C SER A 132 9.15 -30.35 0.51
N LEU A 133 9.20 -30.45 -0.82
CA LEU A 133 9.29 -31.73 -1.52
C LEU A 133 10.64 -32.40 -1.26
N LEU A 134 10.67 -33.73 -1.26
CA LEU A 134 11.87 -34.51 -0.95
C LEU A 134 12.86 -34.62 -2.11
N ASN A 135 12.36 -34.67 -3.35
CA ASN A 135 13.19 -35.01 -4.52
C ASN A 135 12.78 -34.28 -5.81
N GLN A 136 11.88 -33.29 -5.73
CA GLN A 136 11.40 -32.56 -6.90
C GLN A 136 11.67 -31.05 -6.79
N PRO A 137 12.40 -30.44 -7.75
CA PRO A 137 12.57 -29.00 -7.80
C PRO A 137 11.31 -28.31 -8.32
N ILE A 138 11.11 -27.05 -7.93
CA ILE A 138 10.02 -26.21 -8.43
C ILE A 138 10.59 -25.12 -9.32
N SER A 139 10.06 -25.01 -10.55
CA SER A 139 10.44 -23.99 -11.51
C SER A 139 9.38 -22.91 -11.59
N PHE A 140 9.77 -21.65 -11.42
CA PHE A 140 8.83 -20.52 -11.41
C PHE A 140 9.41 -19.25 -12.03
N CYS A 141 8.55 -18.37 -12.53
CA CYS A 141 8.91 -17.03 -12.98
C CYS A 141 7.80 -16.01 -12.65
N GLN A 142 8.11 -14.72 -12.75
CA GLN A 142 7.08 -13.69 -12.75
C GLN A 142 6.30 -13.76 -14.08
N LYS A 143 5.00 -13.50 -14.03
CA LYS A 143 4.18 -13.37 -15.24
C LYS A 143 4.72 -12.26 -16.14
N GLU A 144 4.79 -12.54 -17.44
CA GLU A 144 5.37 -11.65 -18.46
C GLU A 144 6.88 -11.40 -18.27
N ASP A 145 7.57 -12.24 -17.50
CA ASP A 145 9.02 -12.28 -17.40
C ASP A 145 9.60 -13.58 -17.97
N PHE A 146 10.80 -13.49 -18.51
CA PHE A 146 11.50 -14.59 -19.19
C PHE A 146 12.49 -15.32 -18.28
N HIS A 147 12.71 -14.83 -17.05
CA HIS A 147 13.67 -15.42 -16.12
C HIS A 147 13.01 -16.48 -15.24
N THR A 148 13.16 -17.75 -15.66
CA THR A 148 12.78 -18.90 -14.83
C THR A 148 13.82 -19.16 -13.76
N GLN A 149 13.36 -19.28 -12.52
CA GLN A 149 14.15 -19.71 -11.37
C GLN A 149 13.78 -21.13 -10.99
N ILE A 150 14.74 -21.87 -10.45
CA ILE A 150 14.55 -23.26 -10.02
C ILE A 150 14.89 -23.31 -8.53
N LEU A 151 13.94 -23.72 -7.70
CA LEU A 151 14.11 -23.94 -6.27
C LEU A 151 14.29 -25.43 -5.99
N PRO A 152 15.47 -25.86 -5.50
CA PRO A 152 15.72 -27.25 -5.19
C PRO A 152 14.79 -27.82 -4.09
N PRO A 153 14.65 -29.14 -4.00
CA PRO A 153 13.89 -29.79 -2.93
C PRO A 153 14.48 -29.48 -1.56
N GLN A 154 13.64 -29.22 -0.55
CA GLN A 154 14.00 -28.85 0.83
C GLN A 154 14.72 -27.50 0.98
N TYR A 155 14.59 -26.61 0.00
CA TYR A 155 15.10 -25.23 0.08
C TYR A 155 13.95 -24.22 0.14
N TYR A 156 14.28 -23.03 0.62
CA TYR A 156 13.40 -21.88 0.59
C TYR A 156 14.13 -20.64 0.06
N VAL A 157 13.38 -19.66 -0.40
CA VAL A 157 13.92 -18.38 -0.88
C VAL A 157 12.96 -17.24 -0.56
N TYR A 158 13.51 -16.11 -0.11
CA TYR A 158 12.80 -14.85 -0.08
C TYR A 158 12.79 -14.26 -1.48
N TYR A 159 11.62 -14.19 -2.07
CA TYR A 159 11.41 -13.79 -3.45
C TYR A 159 10.92 -12.35 -3.53
N THR A 160 11.47 -11.60 -4.49
CA THR A 160 10.93 -10.32 -4.93
C THR A 160 10.79 -10.31 -6.46
N TRP A 161 9.92 -9.44 -6.95
CA TRP A 161 9.62 -9.28 -8.37
C TRP A 161 10.84 -8.79 -9.16
N ASN A 162 11.03 -9.33 -10.35
CA ASN A 162 12.12 -8.92 -11.24
C ASN A 162 11.82 -7.55 -11.86
N ASP A 163 10.56 -7.30 -12.21
CA ASP A 163 10.09 -6.02 -12.72
C ASP A 163 8.83 -5.60 -11.97
N SER A 164 8.90 -4.49 -11.22
CA SER A 164 7.78 -4.04 -10.41
C SER A 164 6.64 -3.39 -11.21
N LEU A 165 6.87 -3.08 -12.49
CA LEU A 165 5.86 -2.53 -13.40
C LEU A 165 5.02 -3.63 -14.07
N LYS A 166 5.49 -4.88 -14.03
CA LYS A 166 4.79 -6.05 -14.58
C LYS A 166 3.84 -6.66 -13.55
N PRO A 167 2.89 -7.51 -13.99
CA PRO A 167 1.99 -8.21 -13.08
C PRO A 167 2.75 -8.94 -11.97
N GLN A 168 2.31 -8.73 -10.73
CA GLN A 168 2.83 -9.38 -9.54
C GLN A 168 2.17 -10.74 -9.33
N GLU A 169 2.28 -11.61 -10.34
CA GLU A 169 1.76 -12.97 -10.35
C GLU A 169 2.91 -13.96 -10.64
N LEU A 170 2.90 -15.12 -9.97
CA LEU A 170 3.88 -16.18 -10.23
C LEU A 170 3.32 -17.18 -11.25
N ILE A 171 4.17 -17.62 -12.16
CA ILE A 171 3.91 -18.72 -13.07
C ILE A 171 4.79 -19.89 -12.66
N LEU A 172 4.19 -21.04 -12.40
CA LEU A 172 4.91 -22.30 -12.22
C LEU A 172 5.00 -23.03 -13.56
N ALA A 173 6.22 -23.43 -13.91
CA ALA A 173 6.42 -24.35 -15.02
C ALA A 173 6.11 -25.77 -14.54
N THR A 174 5.04 -26.36 -15.07
CA THR A 174 4.70 -27.76 -14.83
C THR A 174 5.00 -28.59 -16.08
N ASN A 175 5.05 -29.91 -15.92
CA ASN A 175 5.28 -30.81 -17.06
C ASN A 175 3.96 -30.99 -17.86
N GLY A 176 3.59 -29.97 -18.64
CA GLY A 176 2.42 -30.01 -19.53
C GLY A 176 1.78 -28.64 -19.76
N ASP A 177 1.63 -27.85 -18.70
CA ASP A 177 1.00 -26.52 -18.73
C ASP A 177 1.71 -25.52 -17.79
N ASN A 178 1.45 -24.24 -17.96
CA ASN A 178 1.90 -23.20 -17.02
C ASN A 178 0.76 -22.88 -16.03
N LEU A 179 1.00 -23.11 -14.73
CA LEU A 179 0.02 -22.75 -13.70
C LEU A 179 0.31 -21.32 -13.22
N THR A 180 -0.67 -20.42 -13.36
CA THR A 180 -0.58 -19.07 -12.77
C THR A 180 -1.09 -19.10 -11.33
N ILE A 181 -0.22 -18.73 -10.39
CA ILE A 181 -0.56 -18.56 -8.97
C ILE A 181 -0.74 -17.07 -8.67
N LYS A 182 -1.94 -16.73 -8.18
CA LYS A 182 -2.25 -15.42 -7.63
C LYS A 182 -1.98 -15.43 -6.12
N LEU A 183 -1.33 -14.38 -5.61
CA LEU A 183 -0.90 -14.28 -4.20
C LEU A 183 -2.03 -13.95 -3.20
N ASN A 184 -3.17 -14.62 -3.33
CA ASN A 184 -4.24 -14.57 -2.33
C ASN A 184 -4.15 -15.82 -1.44
N PRO A 185 -4.70 -15.79 -0.21
CA PRO A 185 -4.79 -16.99 0.63
C PRO A 185 -5.59 -18.06 -0.12
N VAL A 186 -4.88 -19.03 -0.67
CA VAL A 186 -5.41 -20.06 -1.57
C VAL A 186 -4.56 -21.30 -1.35
N CYS A 187 -5.22 -22.45 -1.30
CA CYS A 187 -4.60 -23.75 -1.42
C CYS A 187 -5.00 -24.39 -2.75
N GLY A 188 -4.14 -25.24 -3.29
CA GLY A 188 -4.43 -25.94 -4.53
C GLY A 188 -3.55 -27.17 -4.74
N ILE A 189 -3.87 -27.88 -5.80
CA ILE A 189 -3.18 -29.11 -6.20
C ILE A 189 -2.62 -28.89 -7.60
N ILE A 190 -1.32 -29.12 -7.76
CA ILE A 190 -0.59 -29.18 -9.02
C ILE A 190 -0.55 -30.66 -9.45
N ASP A 191 -0.68 -30.90 -10.75
CA ASP A 191 -0.59 -32.24 -11.34
C ASP A 191 -1.53 -33.29 -10.71
N LYS A 192 -2.81 -32.93 -10.55
CA LYS A 192 -3.86 -33.79 -9.93
C LYS A 192 -3.94 -35.22 -10.50
N GLU A 193 -3.52 -35.43 -11.73
CA GLU A 193 -3.63 -36.71 -12.45
C GLU A 193 -2.39 -37.62 -12.33
N LYS A 194 -1.32 -37.18 -11.64
CA LYS A 194 -0.10 -37.97 -11.44
C LYS A 194 -0.16 -38.82 -10.16
N GLU A 195 0.64 -39.89 -10.12
CA GLU A 195 0.78 -40.77 -8.95
C GLU A 195 1.21 -40.01 -7.68
N ASN A 196 1.94 -38.91 -7.82
CA ASN A 196 2.39 -38.05 -6.72
C ASN A 196 1.93 -36.61 -6.97
N PRO A 197 0.72 -36.21 -6.52
CA PRO A 197 0.25 -34.83 -6.64
C PRO A 197 1.07 -33.91 -5.73
N ILE A 198 1.29 -32.68 -6.20
CA ILE A 198 1.97 -31.65 -5.41
C ILE A 198 0.91 -30.69 -4.90
N TYR A 199 0.95 -30.46 -3.59
CA TYR A 199 0.08 -29.51 -2.92
C TYR A 199 0.80 -28.19 -2.75
N TYR A 200 0.08 -27.08 -2.93
CA TYR A 200 0.57 -25.78 -2.55
C TYR A 200 -0.43 -25.05 -1.66
N ALA A 201 0.09 -24.22 -0.77
CA ALA A 201 -0.72 -23.35 0.06
C ALA A 201 -0.05 -22.00 0.27
N ILE A 202 -0.89 -20.96 0.32
CA ILE A 202 -0.48 -19.57 0.60
C ILE A 202 -1.11 -19.16 1.91
N PHE A 203 -0.28 -18.76 2.87
CA PHE A 203 -0.70 -18.26 4.17
C PHE A 203 0.23 -17.14 4.66
N HIS A 204 -0.15 -16.48 5.74
CA HIS A 204 0.67 -15.45 6.38
C HIS A 204 1.28 -15.99 7.67
N ASP A 205 2.59 -15.82 7.82
CA ASP A 205 3.31 -16.00 9.07
C ASP A 205 3.83 -14.63 9.53
N GLY A 206 3.07 -14.00 10.42
CA GLY A 206 3.26 -12.59 10.78
C GLY A 206 3.18 -11.67 9.55
N PRO A 207 4.18 -10.80 9.30
CA PRO A 207 4.18 -9.91 8.13
C PRO A 207 4.55 -10.62 6.81
N GLN A 208 5.04 -11.86 6.87
CA GLN A 208 5.54 -12.58 5.70
C GLN A 208 4.44 -13.43 5.06
N THR A 209 4.20 -13.24 3.77
CA THR A 209 3.41 -14.20 2.97
C THR A 209 4.30 -15.40 2.63
N VAL A 210 3.80 -16.62 2.88
CA VAL A 210 4.50 -17.88 2.65
C VAL A 210 3.75 -18.69 1.59
N LEU A 211 4.45 -19.11 0.54
CA LEU A 211 3.98 -20.09 -0.44
C LEU A 211 4.78 -21.38 -0.24
N ILE A 212 4.10 -22.43 0.22
CA ILE A 212 4.73 -23.73 0.47
C ILE A 212 4.29 -24.75 -0.57
N PHE A 213 5.23 -25.57 -1.05
CA PHE A 213 4.98 -26.76 -1.87
C PHE A 213 5.27 -28.01 -1.04
N SER A 214 4.35 -28.97 -1.03
CA SER A 214 4.48 -30.20 -0.24
C SER A 214 3.77 -31.39 -0.89
N SER A 215 4.16 -32.60 -0.51
CA SER A 215 3.46 -33.84 -0.84
C SER A 215 2.43 -34.24 0.22
N GLU A 216 2.37 -33.52 1.35
CA GLU A 216 1.47 -33.81 2.46
C GLU A 216 0.14 -33.07 2.33
N THR A 217 -0.97 -33.79 2.46
CA THR A 217 -2.33 -33.22 2.39
C THR A 217 -2.67 -32.36 3.61
N GLN A 218 -2.03 -32.62 4.75
CA GLN A 218 -2.30 -31.93 6.02
C GLN A 218 -2.12 -30.42 5.93
N ILE A 219 -1.21 -29.94 5.09
CA ILE A 219 -0.95 -28.51 4.89
C ILE A 219 -2.16 -27.83 4.22
N ILE A 220 -2.83 -28.52 3.29
CA ILE A 220 -4.04 -28.00 2.64
C ILE A 220 -5.20 -27.97 3.62
N GLU A 221 -5.37 -29.04 4.41
CA GLU A 221 -6.44 -29.12 5.42
C GLU A 221 -6.31 -27.96 6.42
N ALA A 222 -5.11 -27.77 6.98
CA ALA A 222 -4.85 -26.69 7.92
C ALA A 222 -5.13 -25.30 7.32
N VAL A 223 -4.73 -25.05 6.07
CA VAL A 223 -4.92 -23.75 5.42
C VAL A 223 -6.39 -23.53 5.04
N SER A 224 -7.08 -24.57 4.57
CA SER A 224 -8.51 -24.52 4.24
C SER A 224 -9.38 -24.20 5.47
N ASP A 225 -9.05 -24.82 6.61
CA ASP A 225 -9.75 -24.58 7.86
C ASP A 225 -9.55 -23.12 8.30
N THR A 226 -8.33 -22.59 8.21
CA THR A 226 -8.06 -21.18 8.55
C THR A 226 -8.67 -20.18 7.57
N SER A 227 -8.71 -20.47 6.26
CA SER A 227 -9.34 -19.58 5.28
C SER A 227 -10.84 -19.47 5.49
N SER A 228 -11.52 -20.57 5.88
CA SER A 228 -12.95 -20.53 6.20
C SER A 228 -13.27 -19.62 7.40
N ILE A 229 -12.38 -19.61 8.40
CA ILE A 229 -12.48 -18.71 9.56
C ILE A 229 -12.21 -17.26 9.13
N ASN A 230 -11.21 -17.01 8.28
CA ASN A 230 -10.87 -15.67 7.80
C ASN A 230 -11.95 -15.07 6.88
N GLU A 231 -12.57 -15.87 6.00
CA GLU A 231 -13.70 -15.42 5.18
C GLU A 231 -14.91 -15.00 6.04
N SER A 232 -15.13 -15.69 7.17
CA SER A 232 -16.18 -15.31 8.15
C SER A 232 -15.84 -14.04 8.95
N MET A 233 -14.56 -13.64 8.96
CA MET A 233 -14.03 -12.44 9.62
C MET A 233 -13.98 -11.21 8.69
N ASN A 234 -14.61 -11.25 7.50
CA ASN A 234 -14.87 -10.07 6.65
C ASN A 234 -15.93 -9.11 7.26
N SER A 235 -16.00 -9.05 8.58
CA SER A 235 -16.74 -8.04 9.33
C SER A 235 -15.81 -6.86 9.54
N TYR A 236 -15.83 -5.88 8.64
CA TYR A 236 -15.14 -4.62 8.92
C TYR A 236 -15.97 -3.86 9.97
N ILE A 237 -15.35 -3.54 11.10
CA ILE A 237 -15.94 -2.63 12.09
C ILE A 237 -15.53 -1.22 11.70
N GLN A 238 -16.45 -0.47 11.12
CA GLN A 238 -16.24 0.95 10.83
C GLN A 238 -16.52 1.76 12.11
N ILE A 239 -15.47 2.16 12.82
CA ILE A 239 -15.58 3.04 13.99
C ILE A 239 -15.47 4.49 13.51
N GLY A 240 -16.57 5.23 13.55
CA GLY A 240 -16.59 6.68 13.30
C GLY A 240 -16.25 7.45 14.58
N LEU A 241 -14.99 7.86 14.74
CA LEU A 241 -14.57 8.71 15.86
C LEU A 241 -14.69 10.18 15.46
N ARG A 242 -15.69 10.88 16.00
CA ARG A 242 -15.86 12.33 15.88
C ARG A 242 -15.30 12.98 17.14
N CYS A 243 -14.32 13.87 17.01
CA CYS A 243 -13.76 14.66 18.13
C CYS A 243 -13.14 13.81 19.25
N LEU A 244 -12.11 13.00 18.94
CA LEU A 244 -11.32 12.32 19.97
C LEU A 244 -10.17 13.21 20.42
N GLY A 245 -9.97 13.39 21.73
CA GLY A 245 -8.78 14.04 22.30
C GLY A 245 -8.10 13.11 23.29
N ILE A 246 -6.78 12.95 23.18
CA ILE A 246 -5.94 12.17 24.10
C ILE A 246 -4.97 13.15 24.74
N SER A 247 -4.96 13.23 26.08
CA SER A 247 -3.95 13.96 26.85
C SER A 247 -3.04 12.98 27.61
N ILE A 248 -1.74 13.24 27.58
CA ILE A 248 -0.75 12.61 28.45
C ILE A 248 -0.40 13.63 29.52
N ILE A 249 -0.64 13.28 30.77
CA ILE A 249 -0.39 14.15 31.92
C ILE A 249 0.73 13.54 32.76
N ASN A 250 1.68 14.36 33.19
CA ASN A 250 2.64 14.01 34.22
C ASN A 250 1.91 13.88 35.55
N ASP A 251 1.86 12.67 36.11
CA ASP A 251 1.16 12.35 37.35
C ASP A 251 1.83 12.93 38.60
N ILE A 252 3.12 13.25 38.53
CA ILE A 252 3.90 13.82 39.63
C ILE A 252 3.76 15.35 39.68
N ASN A 253 3.82 16.02 38.54
CA ASN A 253 3.78 17.49 38.46
C ASN A 253 2.39 18.04 38.10
N HIS A 254 1.44 17.18 37.74
CA HIS A 254 0.11 17.55 37.22
C HIS A 254 0.17 18.48 35.98
N GLU A 255 1.14 18.24 35.09
CA GLU A 255 1.36 19.03 33.87
C GLU A 255 0.96 18.22 32.62
N ASP A 256 0.29 18.85 31.66
CA ASP A 256 0.03 18.25 30.35
C ASP A 256 1.34 18.15 29.55
N LEU A 257 1.76 16.92 29.25
CA LEU A 257 2.95 16.63 28.45
C LEU A 257 2.64 16.61 26.96
N LEU A 258 1.44 16.16 26.57
CA LEU A 258 1.04 16.06 25.18
C LEU A 258 -0.47 15.97 25.03
N TYR A 259 -1.05 16.80 24.17
CA TYR A 259 -2.44 16.69 23.75
C TYR A 259 -2.53 16.45 22.24
N ILE A 260 -3.22 15.38 21.83
CA ILE A 260 -3.49 15.05 20.42
C ILE A 260 -5.01 14.99 20.26
N SER A 261 -5.56 15.73 19.30
CA SER A 261 -6.98 15.61 18.96
C SER A 261 -7.25 15.37 17.48
N LEU A 262 -8.26 14.54 17.23
CA LEU A 262 -8.93 14.40 15.95
C LEU A 262 -10.01 15.48 15.87
N ASN A 263 -9.64 16.66 15.39
CA ASN A 263 -10.61 17.72 15.10
C ASN A 263 -11.30 17.38 13.77
N PRO A 264 -12.64 17.48 13.69
CA PRO A 264 -13.33 17.31 12.42
C PRO A 264 -12.78 18.32 11.41
N THR A 265 -12.38 17.84 10.25
CA THR A 265 -12.02 18.70 9.12
C THR A 265 -13.22 19.57 8.75
N LYS A 266 -12.95 20.81 8.31
CA LYS A 266 -13.96 21.77 7.86
C LYS A 266 -14.97 21.11 6.91
N ASP A 267 -16.25 21.28 7.19
CA ASP A 267 -17.36 20.76 6.36
C ASP A 267 -17.14 21.16 4.89
N MET A 268 -16.94 20.16 4.00
CA MET A 268 -16.63 20.36 2.59
C MET A 268 -17.48 19.44 1.73
N TRP A 269 -18.42 20.03 1.00
CA TRP A 269 -19.24 19.39 -0.02
C TRP A 269 -18.51 19.41 -1.36
N THR A 270 -18.65 18.33 -2.11
CA THR A 270 -18.05 18.17 -3.44
C THR A 270 -19.12 17.87 -4.48
N GLU A 271 -18.99 18.45 -5.68
CA GLU A 271 -19.82 18.11 -6.83
C GLU A 271 -19.06 17.14 -7.75
N THR A 272 -19.73 16.07 -8.18
CA THR A 272 -19.18 15.10 -9.14
C THR A 272 -19.80 15.35 -10.51
N ARG A 273 -18.98 15.69 -11.50
CA ARG A 273 -19.39 15.75 -12.92
C ARG A 273 -18.46 14.90 -13.77
N ASN A 274 -19.01 13.94 -14.51
CA ASN A 274 -18.26 13.04 -15.38
C ASN A 274 -17.02 12.44 -14.69
N PHE A 275 -17.20 11.84 -13.51
CA PHE A 275 -16.15 11.23 -12.68
C PHE A 275 -15.10 12.19 -12.09
N ASN A 276 -15.17 13.49 -12.37
CA ASN A 276 -14.34 14.50 -11.71
C ASN A 276 -15.06 15.06 -10.47
N VAL A 277 -14.42 14.94 -9.31
CA VAL A 277 -14.89 15.48 -8.03
C VAL A 277 -14.24 16.85 -7.83
N LYS A 278 -15.05 17.91 -7.65
CA LYS A 278 -14.56 19.27 -7.37
C LYS A 278 -15.22 19.83 -6.10
N PRO A 279 -14.48 20.57 -5.27
CA PRO A 279 -15.07 21.23 -4.10
C PRO A 279 -16.07 22.29 -4.52
N VAL A 280 -17.19 22.37 -3.78
CA VAL A 280 -18.23 23.38 -4.00
C VAL A 280 -17.72 24.75 -3.55
N GLU A 281 -18.14 25.81 -4.26
CA GLU A 281 -17.81 27.20 -3.90
C GLU A 281 -18.22 27.52 -2.45
N TYR A 282 -17.38 28.26 -1.73
CA TYR A 282 -17.49 28.47 -0.28
C TYR A 282 -18.88 28.90 0.22
N ASN A 283 -19.53 29.87 -0.44
CA ASN A 283 -20.84 30.36 -0.02
C ASN A 283 -21.94 29.31 -0.21
N LEU A 284 -21.86 28.55 -1.31
CA LEU A 284 -22.78 27.47 -1.61
C LEU A 284 -22.54 26.28 -0.67
N ASN A 285 -21.28 25.94 -0.40
CA ASN A 285 -20.87 24.92 0.57
C ASN A 285 -21.46 25.21 1.97
N LYS A 286 -21.36 26.46 2.43
CA LYS A 286 -21.96 26.90 3.70
C LYS A 286 -23.49 26.78 3.70
N SER A 287 -24.14 27.21 2.61
CA SER A 287 -25.59 27.10 2.48
C SER A 287 -26.08 25.65 2.47
N ILE A 288 -25.38 24.75 1.77
CA ILE A 288 -25.70 23.32 1.73
C ILE A 288 -25.58 22.72 3.12
N GLU A 289 -24.47 23.01 3.81
CA GLU A 289 -24.23 22.54 5.17
C GLU A 289 -25.31 23.01 6.15
N ASP A 290 -25.69 24.29 6.10
CA ASP A 290 -26.74 24.87 6.96
C ASP A 290 -28.11 24.21 6.73
N HIS A 291 -28.44 23.86 5.48
CA HIS A 291 -29.68 23.15 5.16
C HIS A 291 -29.62 21.67 5.56
N TYR A 292 -28.46 21.03 5.39
CA TYR A 292 -28.25 19.64 5.75
C TYR A 292 -28.35 19.43 7.26
N LYS A 293 -27.75 20.32 8.05
CA LYS A 293 -27.85 20.29 9.52
C LYS A 293 -29.30 20.40 10.00
N LYS A 294 -30.07 21.34 9.44
CA LYS A 294 -31.52 21.47 9.73
C LYS A 294 -32.31 20.22 9.35
N TYR A 295 -31.96 19.57 8.24
CA TYR A 295 -32.59 18.31 7.84
C TYR A 295 -32.30 17.18 8.84
N GLN A 296 -31.03 17.04 9.29
CA GLN A 296 -30.66 16.03 10.29
C GLN A 296 -31.35 16.25 11.64
N GLU A 297 -31.48 17.50 12.08
CA GLU A 297 -32.20 17.86 13.31
C GLU A 297 -33.66 17.40 13.23
N ASN A 298 -34.35 17.72 12.13
CA ASN A 298 -35.74 17.30 11.90
C ASN A 298 -35.88 15.77 11.75
N PHE A 299 -34.89 15.09 11.17
CA PHE A 299 -34.91 13.63 11.00
C PHE A 299 -34.77 12.89 12.34
N ASN A 300 -33.95 13.42 13.26
CA ASN A 300 -33.78 12.85 14.59
C ASN A 300 -35.02 13.06 15.49
N GLU A 301 -35.74 14.19 15.34
CA GLU A 301 -37.01 14.44 16.03
C GLU A 301 -38.12 13.46 15.60
N GLN A 302 -38.12 13.00 14.33
CA GLN A 302 -39.10 12.04 13.83
C GLN A 302 -38.86 10.60 14.33
N GLN A 303 -37.64 10.24 14.73
CA GLN A 303 -37.34 8.90 15.27
C GLN A 303 -37.76 8.74 16.74
N THR A 304 -37.90 9.83 17.50
CA THR A 304 -38.28 9.74 18.92
C THR A 304 -39.74 9.35 19.18
N ASP A 305 -40.63 9.48 18.18
CA ASP A 305 -42.06 9.15 18.31
C ASP A 305 -42.41 7.68 18.00
N GLN A 306 -41.44 6.85 17.59
CA GLN A 306 -41.63 5.40 17.38
C GLN A 306 -40.71 4.57 18.28
N LYS A 307 -40.88 4.67 19.60
CA LYS A 307 -40.38 3.64 20.52
C LYS A 307 -41.45 2.56 20.71
N TYR A 308 -41.31 1.45 20.01
CA TYR A 308 -41.94 0.19 20.41
C TYR A 308 -41.23 -0.35 21.65
N GLU A 309 -41.95 -0.44 22.75
CA GLU A 309 -41.50 -1.10 23.99
C GLU A 309 -41.69 -2.60 23.85
N ILE A 310 -40.60 -3.38 23.96
CA ILE A 310 -40.66 -4.85 24.05
C ILE A 310 -40.87 -5.21 25.52
N ASP A 311 -42.04 -5.74 25.82
CA ASP A 311 -42.45 -6.27 27.12
C ASP A 311 -41.53 -7.42 27.57
N LYS A 312 -40.90 -7.30 28.74
CA LYS A 312 -39.88 -8.22 29.26
C LYS A 312 -40.44 -9.39 30.09
N ASN A 313 -41.74 -9.67 30.05
CA ASN A 313 -42.36 -10.74 30.87
C ASN A 313 -42.77 -12.00 30.09
N ARG A 314 -41.93 -12.50 29.18
CA ARG A 314 -42.02 -13.89 28.68
C ARG A 314 -40.64 -14.47 28.37
N PHE A 315 -39.99 -15.01 29.40
CA PHE A 315 -39.17 -16.21 29.33
C PHE A 315 -39.47 -17.05 30.57
#